data_AF-A0A7K0VD66-F1
#
_entry.id   AF-A0A7K0VD66-F1
#
_cell.length_a   1.000
_cell.length_b   1.000
_cell.length_c   1.000
_cell.angle_alpha   90.00
_cell.angle_beta   90.00
_cell.angle_gamma   90.00
#
_symmetry.space_group_name_H-M   'P 1'
#
loop_
_entity.id
_entity.type
_entity.pdbx_description
1 polymer ?
#
loop_
_entity_poly.entity_id
_entity_poly.type
_entity_poly.pdbx_seq_one_letter_code
_entity_poly.pdbx_strand_id
1 'polypeptide(L)'
;MKAHATRSRVIAGVAAIAAFTTIFAGAASAAVCEVEVCTPWPTKLPAYPTTTLEYLSGPLAQQNMEAKPYSTGKNKMWLLPATPATTQWGVFDNTVTPALHINSGDTVAIETLRAGNGQVAPGISIEQLITINTAVPGRGPHTVTGPIYVNGAEPGDVVAVHINKIRMLSNATNNSSPTGGLFPDIFPSRVDSYYLDNDKMEAKFTKNIVIPLAPFPGILAVGRPNADST
;
A
#
# COMPACT_ATOMS: atom_id res chain seq x y z
N MET A 1 3.11 -0.12 -8.13
CA MET A 1 2.64 1.25 -7.83
C MET A 1 3.40 2.24 -8.68
N LYS A 2 2.80 3.35 -9.16
CA LYS A 2 3.53 4.47 -9.80
C LYS A 2 3.61 5.65 -8.83
N ALA A 3 4.78 6.25 -8.64
CA ALA A 3 4.99 7.41 -7.76
C ALA A 3 5.18 8.70 -8.58
N HIS A 4 4.33 9.71 -8.37
CA HIS A 4 4.47 11.05 -8.98
C HIS A 4 4.78 12.07 -7.89
N ALA A 5 5.94 12.73 -7.95
CA ALA A 5 6.20 13.93 -7.16
C ALA A 5 5.72 15.14 -7.96
N THR A 6 4.83 15.96 -7.40
CA THR A 6 4.39 17.21 -8.05
C THR A 6 4.55 18.37 -7.07
N ARG A 7 5.21 19.45 -7.49
CA ARG A 7 5.29 20.70 -6.74
C ARG A 7 3.94 21.41 -6.84
N SER A 8 3.14 21.37 -5.78
CA SER A 8 1.97 22.23 -5.65
C SER A 8 2.32 23.44 -4.78
N ARG A 9 2.47 24.62 -5.40
CA ARG A 9 2.41 25.88 -4.66
C ARG A 9 0.96 26.12 -4.28
N VAL A 10 0.58 25.70 -3.07
CA VAL A 10 -0.74 26.00 -2.50
C VAL A 10 -0.79 27.50 -2.20
N ILE A 11 -1.55 28.25 -3.00
CA ILE A 11 -2.06 29.55 -2.59
C ILE A 11 -3.24 29.29 -1.64
N ALA A 12 -3.15 29.89 -0.45
CA ALA A 12 -4.16 29.82 0.59
C ALA A 12 -5.54 30.26 0.08
N GLY A 13 -6.58 29.50 0.44
CA GLY A 13 -7.97 29.84 0.17
C GLY A 13 -8.92 28.92 0.94
N VAL A 14 -9.32 29.37 2.13
CA VAL A 14 -10.41 28.80 2.92
C VAL A 14 -11.74 29.00 2.18
N ALA A 15 -12.59 27.96 2.08
CA ALA A 15 -14.03 28.04 2.37
C ALA A 15 -14.81 26.73 2.12
N ALA A 16 -15.41 26.25 3.21
CA ALA A 16 -16.78 25.75 3.41
C ALA A 16 -17.47 24.78 2.41
N ILE A 17 -17.98 23.70 3.01
CA ILE A 17 -19.10 22.87 2.55
C ILE A 17 -20.38 23.72 2.47
N ALA A 18 -21.11 23.62 1.35
CA ALA A 18 -22.56 23.84 1.31
C ALA A 18 -23.19 23.02 0.17
N ALA A 19 -24.18 22.19 0.51
CA ALA A 19 -25.06 21.53 -0.44
C ALA A 19 -26.20 22.47 -0.81
N PHE A 20 -26.49 22.66 -2.10
CA PHE A 20 -27.78 23.14 -2.58
C PHE A 20 -28.11 22.57 -3.97
N THR A 21 -29.26 21.93 -4.04
CA THR A 21 -30.03 21.61 -5.24
C THR A 21 -30.63 22.88 -5.84
N THR A 22 -30.51 23.11 -7.16
CA THR A 22 -31.61 23.40 -8.11
C THR A 22 -31.12 23.81 -9.51
N ILE A 23 -31.69 23.13 -10.52
CA ILE A 23 -32.30 23.61 -11.78
C ILE A 23 -31.56 24.67 -12.64
N PHE A 24 -31.25 24.27 -13.88
CA PHE A 24 -30.72 25.06 -15.00
C PHE A 24 -31.70 26.11 -15.54
N ALA A 25 -31.19 27.31 -15.86
CA ALA A 25 -31.51 28.07 -17.09
C ALA A 25 -30.60 29.31 -17.24
N GLY A 26 -30.14 29.57 -18.48
CA GLY A 26 -29.74 30.93 -18.93
C GLY A 26 -28.26 31.13 -19.24
N ALA A 27 -27.97 31.49 -20.50
CA ALA A 27 -26.65 31.64 -21.09
C ALA A 27 -25.95 32.96 -20.73
N ALA A 28 -24.62 32.91 -20.55
CA ALA A 28 -23.72 34.04 -20.72
C ALA A 28 -22.31 33.52 -21.06
N SER A 29 -21.73 34.06 -22.13
CA SER A 29 -20.40 33.73 -22.63
C SER A 29 -19.32 34.28 -21.71
N ALA A 30 -18.44 33.41 -21.19
CA ALA A 30 -17.19 33.79 -20.55
C ALA A 30 -16.15 32.69 -20.85
N ALA A 31 -14.92 33.12 -21.12
CA ALA A 31 -13.81 32.31 -21.59
C ALA A 31 -13.68 30.97 -20.84
N VAL A 32 -13.66 29.88 -21.61
CA VAL A 32 -13.36 28.54 -21.11
C VAL A 32 -11.87 28.53 -20.78
N CYS A 33 -11.54 28.58 -19.49
CA CYS A 33 -10.29 27.99 -19.02
C CYS A 33 -10.42 26.49 -19.29
N GLU A 34 -9.75 25.98 -20.32
CA GLU A 34 -9.53 24.55 -20.48
C GLU A 34 -8.73 24.06 -19.28
N VAL A 35 -9.44 23.55 -18.27
CA VAL A 35 -8.86 22.60 -17.34
C VAL A 35 -8.46 21.42 -18.22
N GLU A 36 -7.16 21.15 -18.36
CA GLU A 36 -6.66 19.91 -18.96
C GLU A 36 -7.41 18.75 -18.30
N VAL A 37 -8.36 18.20 -19.05
CA VAL A 37 -9.16 17.07 -18.61
C VAL A 37 -8.16 15.93 -18.50
N CYS A 38 -7.86 15.54 -17.25
CA CYS A 38 -7.09 14.36 -16.92
C CYS A 38 -7.57 13.23 -17.84
N THR A 39 -6.74 12.82 -18.79
CA THR A 39 -7.15 11.87 -19.83
C THR A 39 -7.74 10.63 -19.17
N PRO A 40 -8.91 10.14 -19.59
CA PRO A 40 -9.51 8.97 -18.99
C PRO A 40 -8.51 7.81 -19.01
N TRP A 41 -8.31 7.20 -17.84
CA TRP A 41 -7.37 6.10 -17.67
C TRP A 41 -7.70 4.97 -18.66
N PRO A 42 -6.68 4.35 -19.29
CA PRO A 42 -6.92 3.32 -20.29
C PRO A 42 -7.77 2.20 -19.68
N THR A 43 -8.91 1.91 -20.34
CA THR A 43 -9.90 0.91 -19.91
C THR A 43 -9.37 -0.53 -19.98
N LYS A 44 -8.19 -0.74 -20.58
CA LYS A 44 -7.51 -2.03 -20.63
C LYS A 44 -6.01 -1.83 -20.40
N LEU A 45 -5.59 -2.07 -19.16
CA LEU A 45 -4.17 -2.13 -18.80
C LEU A 45 -3.53 -3.37 -19.45
N PRO A 46 -2.29 -3.28 -19.98
CA PRO A 46 -1.60 -4.44 -20.53
C PRO A 46 -1.44 -5.53 -19.47
N ALA A 47 -1.39 -6.79 -19.91
CA ALA A 47 -1.17 -7.94 -19.03
C ALA A 47 0.08 -7.69 -18.18
N TYR A 48 -0.07 -7.81 -16.85
CA TYR A 48 1.05 -7.59 -15.93
C TYR A 48 2.13 -8.66 -16.16
N PRO A 49 3.41 -8.27 -16.34
CA PRO A 49 4.51 -9.22 -16.44
C PRO A 49 4.56 -10.04 -15.14
N THR A 50 5.10 -11.25 -15.23
CA THR A 50 5.33 -12.10 -14.07
C THR A 50 6.13 -11.31 -13.03
N THR A 51 5.47 -11.00 -11.91
CA THR A 51 6.06 -10.25 -10.78
C THR A 51 6.84 -11.16 -9.83
N THR A 52 7.15 -12.38 -10.27
CA THR A 52 7.95 -13.36 -9.55
C THR A 52 9.39 -13.25 -10.05
N LEU A 53 10.31 -12.80 -9.20
CA LEU A 53 11.73 -13.00 -9.47
C LEU A 53 12.05 -14.49 -9.26
N GLU A 54 12.83 -15.06 -10.17
CA GLU A 54 13.66 -16.21 -9.80
C GLU A 54 14.55 -15.71 -8.66
N TYR A 55 14.38 -16.31 -7.49
CA TYR A 55 15.10 -16.03 -6.24
C TYR A 55 16.33 -15.13 -6.37
N LEU A 56 16.31 -13.95 -5.73
CA LEU A 56 17.47 -13.08 -5.65
C LEU A 56 18.50 -13.64 -4.68
N SER A 57 19.45 -14.43 -5.19
CA SER A 57 20.62 -14.85 -4.42
C SER A 57 21.62 -13.71 -4.30
N GLY A 58 22.08 -13.41 -3.08
CA GLY A 58 23.18 -12.46 -2.82
C GLY A 58 22.78 -11.28 -1.92
N PRO A 59 23.71 -10.33 -1.68
CA PRO A 59 23.42 -9.12 -0.92
C PRO A 59 22.40 -8.24 -1.64
N LEU A 60 21.67 -7.42 -0.88
CA LEU A 60 20.70 -6.47 -1.42
C LEU A 60 21.39 -5.50 -2.38
N ALA A 61 21.10 -5.63 -3.68
CA ALA A 61 21.67 -4.79 -4.72
C ALA A 61 20.57 -4.36 -5.70
N GLN A 62 20.39 -3.04 -5.85
CA GLN A 62 19.32 -2.47 -6.67
C GLN A 62 19.34 -2.93 -8.13
N GLN A 63 20.51 -3.13 -8.71
CA GLN A 63 20.66 -3.65 -10.08
C GLN A 63 19.99 -5.03 -10.28
N ASN A 64 19.91 -5.84 -9.22
CA ASN A 64 19.27 -7.16 -9.28
C ASN A 64 17.74 -7.06 -9.13
N MET A 65 17.23 -5.90 -8.69
CA MET A 65 15.80 -5.65 -8.50
C MET A 65 15.12 -5.03 -9.73
N GLU A 66 15.86 -4.73 -10.80
CA GLU A 66 15.26 -4.24 -12.05
C GLU A 66 14.54 -5.39 -12.77
N ALA A 67 13.26 -5.18 -13.09
CA ALA A 67 12.42 -6.15 -13.77
C ALA A 67 12.13 -5.74 -15.21
N LYS A 68 11.61 -6.67 -16.02
CA LYS A 68 11.16 -6.36 -17.38
C LYS A 68 10.14 -5.21 -17.34
N PRO A 69 10.33 -4.14 -18.14
CA PRO A 69 9.44 -2.98 -18.10
C PRO A 69 7.97 -3.35 -18.34
N TYR A 70 7.08 -2.72 -17.56
CA TYR A 70 5.62 -2.85 -17.73
C TYR A 70 5.11 -2.16 -19.01
N SER A 71 5.87 -1.19 -19.53
CA SER A 71 5.50 -0.39 -20.70
C SER A 71 6.76 -0.02 -21.49
N THR A 72 6.59 0.36 -22.76
CA THR A 72 7.67 0.80 -23.66
C THR A 72 8.21 2.21 -23.36
N GLY A 73 7.72 2.87 -22.31
CA GLY A 73 8.19 4.19 -21.88
C GLY A 73 9.57 4.15 -21.24
N LYS A 74 10.10 5.34 -20.91
CA LYS A 74 11.41 5.51 -20.24
C LYS A 74 11.41 5.07 -18.76
N ASN A 75 10.24 4.82 -18.19
CA ASN A 75 10.09 4.51 -16.78
C ASN A 75 10.44 3.04 -16.51
N LYS A 76 11.20 2.80 -15.45
CA LYS A 76 11.67 1.47 -15.09
C LYS A 76 10.61 0.70 -14.30
N MET A 77 10.74 -0.62 -14.33
CA MET A 77 10.01 -1.51 -13.44
C MET A 77 10.99 -2.11 -12.43
N TRP A 78 10.62 -2.06 -11.15
CA TRP A 78 11.40 -2.59 -10.05
C TRP A 78 10.61 -3.69 -9.33
N LEU A 79 11.27 -4.71 -8.80
CA LEU A 79 10.71 -5.62 -7.79
C LEU A 79 11.39 -5.37 -6.45
N LEU A 80 10.59 -5.13 -5.42
CA LEU A 80 11.05 -5.06 -4.03
C LEU A 80 10.53 -6.29 -3.28
N PRO A 81 11.37 -7.33 -3.07
CA PRO A 81 10.96 -8.52 -2.34
C PRO A 81 10.81 -8.22 -0.85
N ALA A 82 10.03 -9.05 -0.15
CA ALA A 82 9.82 -8.89 1.28
C ALA A 82 10.74 -9.85 2.05
N THR A 83 11.86 -9.31 2.52
CA THR A 83 12.92 -10.07 3.20
C THR A 83 13.26 -9.41 4.54
N PRO A 84 14.01 -10.07 5.43
CA PRO A 84 14.52 -9.42 6.63
C PRO A 84 15.35 -8.15 6.36
N ALA A 85 15.99 -8.04 5.18
CA ALA A 85 16.78 -6.87 4.79
C ALA A 85 15.95 -5.71 4.21
N THR A 86 14.69 -5.96 3.83
CA THR A 86 13.83 -5.00 3.14
C THR A 86 12.53 -4.72 3.87
N THR A 87 12.36 -5.24 5.10
CA THR A 87 11.16 -5.08 5.90
C THR A 87 11.48 -4.58 7.30
N GLN A 88 10.54 -3.85 7.88
CA GLN A 88 10.59 -3.36 9.25
C GLN A 88 9.35 -3.84 10.00
N TRP A 89 9.51 -4.40 11.20
CA TRP A 89 8.40 -4.84 12.04
C TRP A 89 8.08 -3.79 13.11
N GLY A 90 6.87 -3.26 13.02
CA GLY A 90 6.25 -2.42 14.05
C GLY A 90 6.72 -0.97 14.07
N VAL A 91 7.62 -0.57 13.17
CA VAL A 91 8.21 0.78 13.15
C VAL A 91 8.27 1.38 11.76
N PHE A 92 8.24 2.70 11.74
CA PHE A 92 8.75 3.52 10.65
C PHE A 92 10.03 4.19 11.12
N ASP A 93 11.17 3.60 10.78
CA ASP A 93 12.48 4.15 11.11
C ASP A 93 13.08 4.84 9.88
N ASN A 94 13.20 6.17 9.96
CA ASN A 94 13.76 7.00 8.89
C ASN A 94 15.28 6.87 8.76
N THR A 95 15.96 6.27 9.74
CA THR A 95 17.42 6.09 9.73
C THR A 95 17.86 4.87 8.93
N VAL A 96 16.90 3.99 8.58
CA VAL A 96 17.16 2.80 7.77
C VAL A 96 17.53 3.21 6.35
N THR A 97 18.68 2.70 5.88
CA THR A 97 19.12 2.88 4.50
C THR A 97 18.01 2.44 3.53
N PRO A 98 17.65 3.25 2.53
CA PRO A 98 16.63 2.88 1.56
C PRO A 98 16.96 1.56 0.86
N ALA A 99 15.98 0.66 0.83
CA ALA A 99 16.10 -0.62 0.16
C ALA A 99 16.08 -0.47 -1.38
N LEU A 100 15.48 0.61 -1.89
CA LEU A 100 15.35 0.89 -3.32
C LEU A 100 15.31 2.40 -3.57
N HIS A 101 16.02 2.88 -4.58
CA HIS A 101 15.91 4.24 -5.10
C HIS A 101 15.18 4.24 -6.44
N ILE A 102 14.16 5.08 -6.61
CA ILE A 102 13.38 5.14 -7.85
C ILE A 102 13.27 6.58 -8.37
N ASN A 103 13.00 6.71 -9.66
CA ASN A 103 12.63 7.99 -10.24
C ASN A 103 11.11 8.16 -10.24
N SER A 104 10.65 9.42 -10.26
CA SER A 104 9.23 9.69 -10.46
C SER A 104 8.76 9.09 -11.79
N GLY A 105 7.61 8.41 -11.76
CA GLY A 105 7.03 7.70 -12.90
C GLY A 105 7.40 6.20 -12.98
N ASP A 106 8.43 5.75 -12.26
CA ASP A 106 8.79 4.33 -12.18
C ASP A 106 7.65 3.50 -11.57
N THR A 107 7.64 2.21 -11.89
CA THR A 107 6.71 1.24 -11.32
C THR A 107 7.42 0.27 -10.40
N VAL A 108 6.94 0.13 -9.16
CA VAL A 108 7.46 -0.87 -8.22
C VAL A 108 6.42 -1.96 -7.99
N ALA A 109 6.79 -3.22 -8.22
CA ALA A 109 6.09 -4.38 -7.67
C ALA A 109 6.67 -4.63 -6.28
N ILE A 110 5.83 -4.60 -5.26
CA ILE A 110 6.24 -4.69 -3.85
C ILE A 110 5.66 -5.97 -3.29
N GLU A 111 6.50 -6.84 -2.78
CA GLU A 111 6.06 -7.93 -1.94
C GLU A 111 5.83 -7.42 -0.51
N THR A 112 4.80 -7.94 0.15
CA THR A 112 4.46 -7.60 1.53
C THR A 112 4.43 -8.86 2.38
N LEU A 113 4.93 -8.78 3.61
CA LEU A 113 4.78 -9.85 4.59
C LEU A 113 3.48 -9.71 5.38
N ARG A 114 2.98 -10.86 5.86
CA ARG A 114 1.91 -10.88 6.86
C ARG A 114 2.42 -10.21 8.14
N ALA A 115 1.47 -9.79 8.98
CA ALA A 115 1.76 -9.28 10.30
C ALA A 115 2.65 -10.25 11.11
N GLY A 116 3.38 -9.71 12.07
CA GLY A 116 4.32 -10.48 12.89
C GLY A 116 5.55 -10.93 12.12
N ASN A 117 5.99 -10.19 11.11
CA ASN A 117 7.08 -10.61 10.22
C ASN A 117 6.81 -11.96 9.55
N GLY A 118 5.58 -12.15 9.07
CA GLY A 118 5.14 -13.40 8.42
C GLY A 118 4.59 -14.47 9.36
N GLN A 119 4.69 -14.28 10.68
CA GLN A 119 4.26 -15.26 11.70
C GLN A 119 2.75 -15.37 11.83
N VAL A 120 1.98 -14.31 11.52
CA VAL A 120 0.52 -14.40 11.49
C VAL A 120 0.11 -15.23 10.27
N ALA A 121 -0.22 -16.50 10.51
CA ALA A 121 -0.48 -17.50 9.48
C ALA A 121 -1.72 -18.34 9.84
N PRO A 122 -2.26 -19.15 8.90
CA PRO A 122 -3.33 -20.07 9.23
C PRO A 122 -2.96 -21.03 10.36
N GLY A 123 -3.86 -21.18 11.34
CA GLY A 123 -3.71 -22.13 12.45
C GLY A 123 -2.99 -21.59 13.69
N ILE A 124 -2.58 -20.32 13.73
CA ILE A 124 -2.05 -19.72 14.97
C ILE A 124 -3.13 -19.66 16.07
N SER A 125 -2.72 -19.83 17.32
CA SER A 125 -3.59 -19.66 18.47
C SER A 125 -3.76 -18.18 18.85
N ILE A 126 -4.74 -17.87 19.70
CA ILE A 126 -4.93 -16.52 20.20
C ILE A 126 -3.75 -16.07 21.07
N GLU A 127 -3.16 -16.98 21.86
CA GLU A 127 -2.00 -16.71 22.70
C GLU A 127 -0.79 -16.35 21.84
N GLN A 128 -0.54 -17.10 20.76
CA GLN A 128 0.52 -16.80 19.80
C GLN A 128 0.29 -15.44 19.14
N LEU A 129 -0.95 -15.12 18.74
CA LEU A 129 -1.28 -13.82 18.17
C LEU A 129 -1.01 -12.68 19.16
N ILE A 130 -1.38 -12.82 20.43
CA ILE A 130 -1.10 -11.82 21.47
C ILE A 130 0.41 -11.65 21.63
N THR A 131 1.18 -12.73 21.73
CA THR A 131 2.64 -12.68 21.82
C THR A 131 3.25 -11.94 20.63
N ILE A 132 2.79 -12.24 19.41
CA ILE A 132 3.23 -11.55 18.19
C ILE A 132 2.90 -10.06 18.26
N ASN A 133 1.67 -9.70 18.64
CA ASN A 133 1.23 -8.31 18.69
C ASN A 133 2.01 -7.46 19.70
N THR A 134 2.53 -8.08 20.76
CA THR A 134 3.30 -7.41 21.82
C THR A 134 4.80 -7.66 21.74
N ALA A 135 5.29 -8.38 20.72
CA ALA A 135 6.69 -8.80 20.62
C ALA A 135 7.66 -7.63 20.55
N VAL A 136 7.21 -6.48 20.05
CA VAL A 136 8.01 -5.26 19.98
C VAL A 136 7.32 -4.17 20.83
N PRO A 137 7.88 -3.79 21.99
CA PRO A 137 7.25 -2.84 22.90
C PRO A 137 6.91 -1.50 22.22
N GLY A 138 5.69 -1.00 22.47
CA GLY A 138 5.21 0.27 21.92
C GLY A 138 4.98 0.26 20.40
N ARG A 139 5.00 -0.91 19.78
CA ARG A 139 4.89 -1.08 18.33
C ARG A 139 3.80 -2.10 17.97
N GLY A 140 3.16 -1.89 16.82
CA GLY A 140 2.09 -2.77 16.34
C GLY A 140 2.61 -4.00 15.60
N PRO A 141 1.73 -4.96 15.24
CA PRO A 141 2.13 -6.21 14.60
C PRO A 141 2.50 -6.07 13.12
N HIS A 142 2.41 -4.87 12.55
CA HIS A 142 2.55 -4.68 11.11
C HIS A 142 4.00 -4.79 10.64
N THR A 143 4.19 -5.46 9.50
CA THR A 143 5.47 -5.51 8.80
C THR A 143 5.36 -4.67 7.54
N VAL A 144 6.29 -3.73 7.36
CA VAL A 144 6.28 -2.78 6.26
C VAL A 144 7.50 -3.00 5.39
N THR A 145 7.30 -3.15 4.07
CA THR A 145 8.38 -3.30 3.10
C THR A 145 8.89 -1.92 2.66
N GLY A 146 10.20 -1.70 2.69
CA GLY A 146 10.84 -0.42 2.38
C GLY A 146 12.04 -0.13 3.30
N PRO A 147 12.50 1.13 3.37
CA PRO A 147 11.94 2.31 2.70
C PRO A 147 12.33 2.38 1.22
N ILE A 148 11.49 3.03 0.41
CA ILE A 148 11.78 3.36 -0.99
C ILE A 148 12.08 4.86 -1.06
N TYR A 149 13.26 5.21 -1.57
CA TYR A 149 13.66 6.60 -1.80
C TYR A 149 13.20 7.05 -3.19
N VAL A 150 12.54 8.21 -3.26
CA VAL A 150 12.12 8.82 -4.52
C VAL A 150 13.08 9.95 -4.85
N ASN A 151 13.85 9.80 -5.93
CA ASN A 151 14.87 10.76 -6.33
C ASN A 151 14.24 12.14 -6.57
N GLY A 152 14.80 13.15 -5.90
CA GLY A 152 14.37 14.55 -6.01
C GLY A 152 13.12 14.92 -5.20
N ALA A 153 12.55 14.01 -4.41
CA ALA A 153 11.48 14.35 -3.48
C ALA A 153 12.04 15.04 -2.24
N GLU A 154 11.47 16.19 -1.88
CA GLU A 154 11.90 17.02 -0.74
C GLU A 154 10.73 17.27 0.25
N PRO A 155 11.00 17.64 1.51
CA PRO A 155 9.95 18.08 2.43
C PRO A 155 9.08 19.18 1.82
N GLY A 156 7.76 18.98 1.84
CA GLY A 156 6.79 19.87 1.19
C GLY A 156 6.25 19.34 -0.15
N ASP A 157 6.92 18.36 -0.75
CA ASP A 157 6.38 17.67 -1.93
C ASP A 157 5.27 16.67 -1.57
N VAL A 158 4.41 16.39 -2.55
CA VAL A 158 3.40 15.32 -2.47
C VAL A 158 3.88 14.11 -3.27
N VAL A 159 3.94 12.95 -2.63
CA VAL A 159 4.16 11.67 -3.31
C VAL A 159 2.81 11.05 -3.65
N ALA A 160 2.40 11.17 -4.92
CA ALA A 160 1.19 10.53 -5.41
C ALA A 160 1.48 9.06 -5.77
N VAL A 161 0.82 8.11 -5.11
CA VAL A 161 1.01 6.68 -5.34
C VAL A 161 -0.21 6.10 -6.05
N HIS A 162 -0.03 5.63 -7.28
CA HIS A 162 -1.08 4.93 -8.03
C HIS A 162 -0.94 3.40 -7.87
N ILE A 163 -1.95 2.76 -7.30
CA ILE A 163 -2.00 1.32 -7.05
C ILE A 163 -2.54 0.61 -8.31
N ASN A 164 -1.64 0.08 -9.14
CA ASN A 164 -2.02 -0.57 -10.41
C ASN A 164 -2.79 -1.89 -10.19
N LYS A 165 -2.27 -2.76 -9.31
CA LYS A 165 -2.80 -4.10 -9.04
C LYS A 165 -2.33 -4.58 -7.67
N ILE A 166 -3.20 -5.32 -6.99
CA ILE A 166 -2.86 -6.09 -5.79
C ILE A 166 -3.14 -7.56 -6.11
N ARG A 167 -2.19 -8.44 -5.76
CA ARG A 167 -2.43 -9.88 -5.64
C ARG A 167 -2.20 -10.25 -4.19
N MET A 168 -3.15 -10.94 -3.59
CA MET A 168 -3.07 -11.37 -2.20
C MET A 168 -2.40 -12.72 -2.12
N LEU A 169 -1.88 -13.05 -0.93
CA LEU A 169 -1.60 -14.44 -0.58
C LEU A 169 -2.90 -15.26 -0.69
N SER A 170 -2.79 -16.59 -0.82
CA SER A 170 -3.95 -17.49 -0.90
C SER A 170 -4.70 -17.66 0.42
N ASN A 171 -4.25 -17.00 1.49
CA ASN A 171 -4.85 -17.05 2.80
C ASN A 171 -4.84 -15.68 3.50
N ALA A 172 -5.79 -15.49 4.41
CA ALA A 172 -5.89 -14.37 5.32
C ALA A 172 -6.26 -14.84 6.72
N THR A 173 -5.98 -13.99 7.70
CA THR A 173 -6.35 -14.21 9.10
C THR A 173 -7.19 -13.03 9.57
N ASN A 174 -8.26 -13.33 10.32
CA ASN A 174 -9.00 -12.35 11.10
C ASN A 174 -9.04 -12.80 12.56
N ASN A 175 -9.21 -11.89 13.51
CA ASN A 175 -9.27 -12.25 14.91
C ASN A 175 -10.22 -11.35 15.71
N SER A 176 -10.67 -11.89 16.83
CA SER A 176 -11.20 -11.13 17.95
C SER A 176 -10.29 -11.42 19.14
N SER A 177 -9.75 -10.37 19.75
CA SER A 177 -8.75 -10.46 20.81
C SER A 177 -9.22 -9.69 22.04
N PRO A 178 -8.92 -10.15 23.27
CA PRO A 178 -9.23 -9.37 24.47
C PRO A 178 -8.34 -8.13 24.60
N THR A 179 -7.23 -8.06 23.86
CA THR A 179 -6.24 -6.98 23.93
C THR A 179 -6.44 -5.87 22.89
N GLY A 180 -7.47 -5.96 22.04
CA GLY A 180 -7.72 -4.95 21.02
C GLY A 180 -9.02 -5.15 20.24
N GLY A 181 -9.42 -4.10 19.51
CA GLY A 181 -10.71 -4.05 18.81
C GLY A 181 -11.75 -3.21 19.59
N LEU A 182 -12.90 -2.98 18.95
CA LEU A 182 -13.95 -2.11 19.49
C LEU A 182 -14.84 -2.79 20.54
N PHE A 183 -14.98 -4.11 20.48
CA PHE A 183 -15.91 -4.89 21.31
C PHE A 183 -15.26 -6.14 21.93
N PRO A 184 -14.16 -6.00 22.70
CA PRO A 184 -13.43 -7.13 23.25
C PRO A 184 -14.25 -7.95 24.27
N ASP A 185 -15.18 -7.31 24.99
CA ASP A 185 -15.97 -7.96 26.05
C ASP A 185 -17.25 -8.65 25.53
N ILE A 186 -17.62 -8.41 24.26
CA ILE A 186 -18.87 -8.92 23.67
C ILE A 186 -18.63 -10.18 22.85
N PHE A 187 -17.47 -10.28 22.19
CA PHE A 187 -17.16 -11.40 21.30
C PHE A 187 -16.09 -12.30 21.91
N PRO A 188 -16.23 -13.63 21.78
CA PRO A 188 -15.23 -14.56 22.27
C PRO A 188 -13.92 -14.41 21.48
N SER A 189 -12.81 -14.55 22.19
CA SER A 189 -11.48 -14.60 21.61
C SER A 189 -11.36 -15.71 20.58
N ARG A 190 -10.92 -15.39 19.36
CA ARG A 190 -10.71 -16.37 18.30
C ARG A 190 -9.79 -15.85 17.21
N VAL A 191 -9.21 -16.78 16.47
CA VAL A 191 -8.45 -16.50 15.25
C VAL A 191 -9.05 -17.35 14.14
N ASP A 192 -9.56 -16.70 13.10
CA ASP A 192 -10.15 -17.34 11.94
C ASP A 192 -9.20 -17.23 10.75
N SER A 193 -9.11 -18.28 9.95
CA SER A 193 -8.32 -18.28 8.71
C SER A 193 -9.22 -18.52 7.50
N TYR A 194 -8.99 -17.76 6.44
CA TYR A 194 -9.78 -17.81 5.22
C TYR A 194 -8.88 -18.08 4.03
N TYR A 195 -9.37 -18.87 3.08
CA TYR A 195 -8.73 -19.02 1.79
C TYR A 195 -9.25 -17.95 0.83
N LEU A 196 -8.32 -17.33 0.09
CA LEU A 196 -8.59 -16.25 -0.85
C LEU A 196 -8.41 -16.76 -2.29
N ASP A 197 -9.50 -16.75 -3.06
CA ASP A 197 -9.47 -17.02 -4.50
C ASP A 197 -9.15 -15.72 -5.24
N ASN A 198 -7.89 -15.58 -5.68
CA ASN A 198 -7.41 -14.40 -6.40
C ASN A 198 -7.85 -14.36 -7.87
N ASP A 199 -8.34 -15.48 -8.42
CA ASP A 199 -8.80 -15.54 -9.80
C ASP A 199 -10.27 -15.15 -9.88
N LYS A 200 -11.09 -15.58 -8.90
CA LYS A 200 -12.49 -15.18 -8.77
C LYS A 200 -12.70 -13.89 -7.96
N MET A 201 -11.68 -13.44 -7.22
CA MET A 201 -11.78 -12.35 -6.26
C MET A 201 -12.88 -12.62 -5.21
N GLU A 202 -12.83 -13.81 -4.60
CA GLU A 202 -13.82 -14.27 -3.61
C GLU A 202 -13.15 -14.99 -2.42
N ALA A 203 -13.75 -14.89 -1.24
CA ALA A 203 -13.41 -15.70 -0.07
C ALA A 203 -14.65 -16.40 0.49
N LYS A 204 -14.52 -17.71 0.75
CA LYS A 204 -15.56 -18.47 1.45
C LYS A 204 -15.47 -18.17 2.94
N PHE A 205 -16.44 -17.43 3.46
CA PHE A 205 -16.54 -17.12 4.88
C PHE A 205 -17.18 -18.27 5.66
N THR A 206 -18.24 -18.87 5.11
CA THR A 206 -18.84 -20.13 5.59
C THR A 206 -19.22 -21.00 4.39
N LYS A 207 -19.80 -22.18 4.63
CA LYS A 207 -20.35 -23.04 3.56
C LYS A 207 -21.34 -22.30 2.64
N ASN A 208 -22.08 -21.34 3.18
CA ASN A 208 -23.18 -20.66 2.48
C ASN A 208 -22.93 -19.15 2.26
N ILE A 209 -21.79 -18.62 2.71
CA ILE A 209 -21.47 -17.19 2.60
C ILE A 209 -20.14 -17.04 1.87
N VAL A 210 -20.20 -16.31 0.75
CA VAL A 210 -19.05 -15.91 -0.05
C VAL A 210 -18.94 -14.38 0.02
N ILE A 211 -17.73 -13.90 0.26
CA ILE A 211 -17.42 -12.47 0.36
C ILE A 211 -16.62 -12.06 -0.88
N PRO A 212 -17.03 -11.04 -1.64
CA PRO A 212 -16.22 -10.50 -2.72
C PRO A 212 -14.98 -9.79 -2.16
N LEU A 213 -13.83 -10.01 -2.79
CA LEU A 213 -12.55 -9.44 -2.37
C LEU A 213 -12.34 -8.06 -2.99
N ALA A 214 -12.11 -7.07 -2.13
CA ALA A 214 -11.75 -5.71 -2.50
C ALA A 214 -10.45 -5.31 -1.76
N PRO A 215 -9.27 -5.77 -2.20
CA PRO A 215 -8.03 -5.53 -1.49
C PRO A 215 -7.61 -4.06 -1.54
N PHE A 216 -7.07 -3.58 -0.42
CA PHE A 216 -6.46 -2.26 -0.29
C PHE A 216 -5.28 -2.33 0.69
N PRO A 217 -4.29 -1.43 0.58
CA PRO A 217 -3.20 -1.38 1.55
C PRO A 217 -3.71 -0.82 2.88
N GLY A 218 -3.57 -1.59 3.96
CA GLY A 218 -3.87 -1.07 5.31
C GLY A 218 -2.86 -0.03 5.79
N ILE A 219 -1.61 -0.11 5.30
CA ILE A 219 -0.55 0.84 5.60
C ILE A 219 0.09 1.31 4.29
N LEU A 220 0.08 2.63 4.11
CA LEU A 220 0.87 3.33 3.11
C LEU A 220 1.30 4.65 3.75
N ALA A 221 2.61 4.87 3.87
CA ALA A 221 3.15 6.00 4.59
C ALA A 221 4.45 6.51 3.95
N VAL A 222 4.77 7.77 4.21
CA VAL A 222 6.05 8.39 3.88
C VAL A 222 6.86 8.62 5.15
N GLY A 223 8.18 8.74 5.00
CA GLY A 223 9.07 9.06 6.12
C GLY A 223 8.67 10.38 6.78
N ARG A 224 8.79 10.43 8.12
CA ARG A 224 8.53 11.66 8.88
C ARG A 224 9.73 12.61 8.78
N PRO A 225 9.60 13.90 9.07
CA PRO A 225 10.75 14.76 9.29
C PRO A 225 11.59 14.24 10.46
N ASN A 226 12.90 14.49 10.45
CA ASN A 226 13.74 14.24 11.63
C ASN A 226 13.33 15.21 12.74
N ALA A 227 13.43 14.79 14.00
CA ALA A 227 12.98 15.58 15.16
C ALA A 227 13.60 17.00 15.23
N ASP A 228 14.73 17.22 14.56
CA ASP A 228 15.49 18.47 14.57
C ASP A 228 15.26 19.36 13.32
N SER A 229 14.21 19.10 12.54
CA SER A 229 13.96 19.78 11.25
C SER A 229 12.93 20.92 11.30
N THR A 230 12.67 21.50 12.47
CA THR A 230 11.81 22.69 12.67
C THR A 230 12.62 23.95 12.91
#